data_AF-M9LAV7-F1
#
_entry.id   AF-M9LAV7-F1
#
_cell.length_a   1.000
_cell.length_b   1.000
_cell.length_c   1.000
_cell.angle_alpha   90.00
_cell.angle_beta   90.00
_cell.angle_gamma   90.00
#
_symmetry.space_group_name_H-M   'P 1'
#
loop_
_entity.id
_entity.type
_entity.pdbx_description
1 polymer ?
#
loop_
_entity_poly.entity_id
_entity_poly.type
_entity_poly.pdbx_seq_one_letter_code
_entity_poly.pdbx_strand_id
1 'polypeptide(L)' 'MALAHLMLRIIFIMLRTGVPYEELGQDDLPKKEKDVNYWVHKIKQRGYNVELQELGDAG' A
#
# COMPACT_ATOMS: atom_id res chain seq x y z
N MET A 1 -3.97 5.06 -13.52
CA MET A 1 -4.75 6.25 -13.11
C MET A 1 -3.95 7.48 -13.47
N ALA A 2 -4.50 8.39 -14.28
CA ALA A 2 -3.82 9.63 -14.67
C ALA A 2 -3.88 10.68 -13.54
N LEU A 3 -2.88 11.57 -13.46
CA LEU A 3 -2.77 12.60 -12.42
C LEU A 3 -4.05 13.44 -12.26
N ALA A 4 -4.68 13.81 -13.38
CA ALA A 4 -5.92 14.60 -13.39
C ALA A 4 -7.08 13.91 -12.64
N HIS A 5 -7.22 12.59 -12.76
CA HIS A 5 -8.28 11.86 -12.05
C HIS A 5 -8.05 11.85 -10.53
N LEU A 6 -6.79 11.83 -10.10
CA LEU A 6 -6.44 11.94 -8.68
C LEU A 6 -6.81 13.34 -8.14
N MET A 7 -6.47 14.39 -8.89
CA MET A 7 -6.81 15.77 -8.51
C MET A 7 -8.31 16.00 -8.38
N LEU A 8 -9.11 15.53 -9.36
CA LEU A 8 -10.57 15.64 -9.30
C LEU A 8 -11.15 14.92 -8.08
N ARG A 9 -10.60 13.75 -7.73
CA ARG A 9 -11.04 12.99 -6.56
C ARG A 9 -10.73 13.71 -5.25
N ILE A 10 -9.55 14.32 -5.13
CA ILE A 10 -9.17 15.11 -3.96
C ILE A 10 -10.12 16.31 -3.80
N ILE A 11 -10.35 17.07 -4.88
CA ILE A 11 -11.27 18.21 -4.88
C ILE A 11 -12.69 17.79 -4.47
N PHE A 12 -13.18 16.68 -5.01
CA PHE A 12 -14.50 16.15 -4.66
C PHE A 12 -14.62 15.86 -3.16
N ILE A 13 -13.60 15.25 -2.55
CA ILE A 13 -13.60 14.92 -1.12
C ILE A 13 -13.63 16.20 -0.28
N MET A 14 -12.79 17.20 -0.60
CA MET A 14 -12.77 18.47 0.12
C MET A 14 -14.13 19.16 0.13
N LEU A 15 -14.78 19.24 -1.04
CA LEU A 15 -16.09 19.86 -1.18
C LEU A 15 -17.17 19.09 -0.41
N ARG A 16 -17.06 17.76 -0.37
CA ARG A 16 -18.04 16.89 0.32
C ARG A 16 -17.90 16.95 1.84
N THR A 17 -16.68 17.02 2.37
CA THR A 17 -16.44 16.96 3.82
C THR A 17 -16.29 18.34 4.45
N GLY A 18 -16.05 19.39 3.66
CA GLY A 18 -15.74 20.73 4.14
C GLY A 18 -14.35 20.83 4.80
N VAL A 19 -13.51 19.82 4.64
CA VAL A 19 -12.15 19.76 5.20
C VAL A 19 -11.14 20.12 4.11
N PRO A 20 -10.25 21.09 4.33
CA PRO A 20 -9.23 21.47 3.35
C PRO A 20 -8.24 20.32 3.10
N TYR A 21 -7.52 20.37 1.97
CA TYR A 21 -6.36 19.48 1.80
C TYR A 21 -5.37 19.76 2.91
N GLU A 22 -4.76 18.71 3.41
CA GLU A 22 -3.47 18.81 4.05
C GLU A 22 -2.52 17.90 3.29
N GLU A 23 -1.47 18.47 2.72
CA GLU A 23 -0.42 17.70 2.09
C GLU A 23 0.44 17.10 3.20
N LEU A 24 0.01 15.93 3.67
CA LEU A 24 0.78 15.12 4.59
C LEU A 24 2.11 14.74 3.90
N GLY A 25 3.22 15.17 4.49
CA GLY A 25 4.56 15.04 3.91
C GLY A 25 5.01 13.58 3.79
N GLN A 26 6.27 13.37 3.37
CA GLN A 26 6.81 12.01 3.21
C GLN A 26 6.74 11.16 4.49
N ASP A 27 6.69 11.80 5.66
CA ASP A 27 6.66 11.14 6.96
C ASP A 27 5.32 10.48 7.29
N ASP A 28 4.23 10.94 6.68
CA ASP A 28 2.87 10.42 6.86
C ASP A 28 2.44 9.43 5.78
N LEU A 29 3.25 9.26 4.73
CA LEU A 29 3.05 8.14 3.82
C LEU A 29 3.09 6.87 4.66
N PRO A 30 2.07 6.00 4.59
CA PRO A 30 2.12 4.73 5.28
C PRO A 30 3.38 4.04 4.80
N LYS A 31 4.38 3.94 5.70
CA LYS A 31 5.56 3.11 5.48
C LYS A 31 4.98 1.72 5.33
N LYS A 32 4.77 1.33 4.08
CA LYS A 32 4.19 0.04 3.74
C LYS A 32 5.25 -0.97 4.14
N GLU A 33 5.24 -1.35 5.40
CA GLU A 33 6.10 -2.41 5.92
C GLU A 33 5.85 -3.59 5.00
N LYS A 34 6.92 -4.04 4.37
CA LYS A 34 6.84 -5.09 3.37
C LYS A 34 6.63 -6.38 4.12
N ASP A 35 5.35 -6.67 4.38
CA ASP A 35 4.90 -7.91 4.99
C ASP A 35 5.43 -9.11 4.19
N VAL A 36 5.54 -10.26 4.85
CA VAL A 36 5.99 -11.53 4.27
C VAL A 36 5.18 -11.84 3.00
N ASN A 37 3.88 -11.53 3.02
CA ASN A 37 2.99 -11.66 1.86
C ASN A 37 3.43 -10.86 0.64
N TYR A 38 3.99 -9.66 0.83
CA TYR A 38 4.53 -8.83 -0.25
C TYR A 38 5.69 -9.54 -0.95
N TRP A 39 6.59 -10.17 -0.17
CA TRP A 39 7.73 -10.89 -0.73
C TRP A 39 7.33 -12.18 -1.42
N VAL A 40 6.42 -12.95 -0.84
CA VAL A 40 5.86 -14.16 -1.47
C VAL A 40 5.23 -13.82 -2.83
N HIS A 41 4.41 -12.76 -2.88
CA HIS A 41 3.80 -12.32 -4.12
C HIS A 41 4.84 -11.92 -5.17
N LYS A 42 5.86 -11.16 -4.75
CA LYS A 42 6.95 -10.72 -5.64
C LYS A 42 7.77 -11.88 -6.20
N ILE A 43 8.00 -12.93 -5.42
CA ILE A 43 8.75 -14.12 -5.87
C ILE A 43 7.89 -14.97 -6.83
N LYS A 44 6.59 -15.11 -6.57
CA LYS A 44 5.64 -15.77 -7.47
C LYS A 44 5.56 -15.07 -8.84
N GLN A 45 5.55 -13.73 -8.86
CA GLN A 45 5.59 -12.96 -10.11
C GLN A 45 6.86 -13.21 -10.95
N ARG A 46 7.95 -13.68 -10.34
CA ARG A 46 9.18 -14.04 -11.05
C ARG A 46 9.19 -15.48 -11.59
N GLY A 47 8.08 -16.21 -11.46
CA GLY A 47 7.92 -17.57 -11.96
C GLY A 47 8.37 -18.67 -11.00
N TYR A 48 8.70 -18.33 -9.75
CA TYR A 48 9.05 -19.30 -8.72
C TYR A 48 7.82 -19.70 -7.91
N ASN A 49 7.69 -20.99 -7.58
CA ASN A 49 6.65 -21.44 -6.67
C ASN A 49 7.17 -21.37 -5.23
N VAL A 50 6.46 -20.66 -4.36
CA VAL A 50 6.85 -20.46 -2.95
C VAL A 50 5.68 -20.78 -2.05
N GLU A 51 5.95 -21.62 -1.06
CA GLU A 51 5.03 -21.98 0.02
C GLU A 51 5.66 -21.48 1.33
N LEU A 52 4.86 -20.79 2.14
CA LEU A 52 5.28 -20.41 3.49
C LEU A 52 5.14 -21.64 4.38
N GLN A 53 6.25 -22.08 4.95
CA GLN A 53 6.23 -23.08 6.00
C GLN A 53 6.46 -22.37 7.32
N GLU A 54 5.49 -22.48 8.24
CA GLU A 54 5.74 -22.09 9.62
C GLU A 54 6.80 -23.03 10.18
N LEU A 55 7.90 -22.45 10.67
CA LEU A 55 8.85 -23.18 11.48
C LEU A 55 8.11 -23.54 12.77
N GLY A 56 7.53 -24.72 12.80
CA GLY A 56 6.94 -25.28 14.01
C GLY A 56 7.97 -25.19 15.14
N ASP A 57 7.50 -24.71 16.29
CA ASP A 57 8.28 -24.60 17.52
C ASP A 57 9.14 -25.85 17.73
N ALA A 58 10.45 -25.66 17.71
CA ALA A 58 11.35 -26.62 18.32
C ALA A 58 11.23 -26.45 19.84
N GLY A 59 10.24 -27.12 20.44
CA GLY A 59 10.02 -27.14 21.90
C GLY A 59 8.76 -27.88 22.30
#